data_AF-A0A5R2N3C9-F1
#
_entry.id   AF-A0A5R2N3C9-F1
#
_cell.length_a   1.000
_cell.length_b   1.000
_cell.length_c   1.000
_cell.angle_alpha   90.00
_cell.angle_beta   90.00
_cell.angle_gamma   90.00
#
_symmetry.space_group_name_H-M   'P 1'
#
loop_
_entity.id
_entity.type
_entity.pdbx_description
1 polymer ?
#
loop_
_entity_poly.entity_id
_entity_poly.type
_entity_poly.pdbx_seq_one_letter_code
_entity_poly.pdbx_strand_id
1 'polypeptide(L)'
;YRLNLLDTGLTYRAVAYALIQHALPLDNVSAAETAARQVDLAKLDRAVLSAHAVGEAASKVAVFPTVRRILVEKQRDFARTPPGAVLDGRDIGTVVCPDADIKLYVTASAEVRARRRLAEIESIGGTANFAEILADIQRRDERDMGRADSPLKPAADAHL
;
A
#
# COMPACT_ATOMS: atom_id res chain seq x y z
N TYR A 1 -14.79 -15.91 -8.83
CA TYR A 1 -13.48 -16.60 -8.77
C TYR A 1 -13.10 -16.77 -7.31
N ARG A 2 -12.65 -17.97 -6.88
CA ARG A 2 -12.22 -18.23 -5.48
C ARG A 2 -10.75 -17.84 -5.28
N LEU A 3 -10.35 -16.65 -5.77
CA LEU A 3 -8.95 -16.19 -5.69
C LEU A 3 -8.66 -15.61 -4.32
N ASN A 4 -7.40 -15.72 -3.89
CA ASN A 4 -6.90 -15.02 -2.71
C ASN A 4 -6.91 -13.51 -2.96
N LEU A 5 -7.03 -12.68 -1.92
CA LEU A 5 -7.02 -11.23 -2.04
C LEU A 5 -5.93 -10.63 -1.16
N LEU A 6 -5.12 -9.73 -1.72
CA LEU A 6 -4.12 -8.98 -0.97
C LEU A 6 -4.19 -7.49 -1.32
N ASP A 7 -4.51 -6.66 -0.33
CA ASP A 7 -4.20 -5.23 -0.37
C ASP A 7 -2.74 -5.05 0.01
N THR A 8 -1.89 -4.73 -0.96
CA THR A 8 -0.44 -4.60 -0.72
C THR A 8 -0.11 -3.35 0.09
N GLY A 9 -1.01 -2.35 0.14
CA GLY A 9 -0.87 -1.21 1.03
C GLY A 9 -0.89 -1.61 2.50
N LEU A 10 -1.63 -2.66 2.87
CA LEU A 10 -1.64 -3.20 4.23
C LEU A 10 -0.29 -3.80 4.63
N THR A 11 0.54 -4.27 3.69
CA THR A 11 1.85 -4.85 4.03
C THR A 11 2.82 -3.79 4.53
N TYR A 12 2.83 -2.61 3.91
CA TYR A 12 3.64 -1.47 4.37
C TYR A 12 3.11 -0.90 5.68
N ARG A 13 1.78 -0.88 5.85
CA ARG A 13 1.13 -0.48 7.11
C ARG A 13 1.48 -1.43 8.24
N ALA A 14 1.56 -2.74 8.00
CA ALA A 14 1.98 -3.72 9.00
C ALA A 14 3.41 -3.48 9.48
N VAL A 15 4.34 -3.16 8.57
CA VAL A 15 5.72 -2.77 8.92
C VAL A 15 5.72 -1.53 9.81
N ALA A 16 5.05 -0.46 9.38
CA ALA A 16 4.97 0.78 10.15
C ALA A 16 4.31 0.59 11.51
N TYR A 17 3.23 -0.21 11.56
CA TYR A 17 2.53 -0.54 12.80
C TYR A 17 3.44 -1.30 13.77
N ALA A 18 4.21 -2.28 13.29
CA ALA A 18 5.18 -3.00 14.14
C ALA A 18 6.22 -2.04 14.75
N LEU A 19 6.75 -1.09 13.98
CA LEU A 19 7.69 -0.09 14.50
C LEU A 19 7.03 0.78 15.59
N ILE A 20 5.79 1.23 15.36
CA ILE A 20 5.03 2.02 16.34
C ILE A 20 4.79 1.22 17.63
N GLN A 21 4.37 -0.05 17.53
CA GLN A 21 4.10 -0.90 18.69
C GLN A 21 5.35 -1.14 19.56
N HIS A 22 6.54 -1.16 18.94
CA HIS A 22 7.81 -1.32 19.63
C HIS A 22 8.49 0.02 19.98
N ALA A 23 7.79 1.15 19.79
CA ALA A 23 8.34 2.50 19.99
C ALA A 23 9.68 2.75 19.24
N LEU A 24 9.83 2.13 18.06
CA LEU A 24 11.01 2.26 17.22
C LEU A 24 10.87 3.44 16.25
N PRO A 25 11.95 4.20 16.00
CA PRO A 25 11.93 5.29 15.01
C PRO A 25 11.58 4.79 13.61
N LEU A 26 10.71 5.53 12.89
CA LEU A 26 10.27 5.17 11.54
C LEU A 26 11.38 5.31 10.47
N ASP A 27 12.45 6.02 10.79
CA ASP A 27 13.66 6.15 9.99
C ASP A 27 14.71 5.05 10.28
N ASN A 28 14.44 4.15 11.23
CA ASN A 28 15.29 3.01 11.50
C ASN A 28 15.08 1.92 10.43
N VAL A 29 15.90 1.96 9.38
CA VAL A 29 15.85 1.03 8.25
C VAL A 29 16.01 -0.43 8.69
N SER A 30 16.93 -0.72 9.62
CA SER A 30 17.18 -2.10 10.10
C SER A 30 15.97 -2.68 10.84
N ALA A 31 15.31 -1.87 11.67
CA ALA A 31 14.05 -2.25 12.31
C ALA A 31 12.95 -2.48 11.28
N ALA A 32 12.82 -1.58 10.30
CA ALA A 32 11.83 -1.70 9.23
C ALA A 32 12.03 -2.96 8.38
N GLU A 33 13.28 -3.32 8.06
CA GLU A 33 13.59 -4.57 7.36
C GLU A 33 13.25 -5.81 8.18
N THR A 34 13.57 -5.79 9.48
CA THR A 34 13.23 -6.88 10.39
C THR A 34 11.72 -7.09 10.45
N ALA A 35 10.97 -6.01 10.65
CA ALA A 35 9.52 -6.03 10.61
C ALA A 35 8.99 -6.51 9.26
N ALA A 36 9.54 -6.04 8.14
CA ALA A 36 9.16 -6.46 6.79
C ALA A 36 9.32 -7.97 6.58
N ARG A 37 10.39 -8.59 7.09
CA ARG A 37 10.60 -10.04 7.01
C ARG A 37 9.58 -10.81 7.85
N GLN A 38 9.18 -10.25 8.99
CA GLN A 38 8.24 -10.85 9.93
C GLN A 38 6.76 -10.64 9.57
N VAL A 39 6.43 -9.78 8.60
CA VAL A 39 5.04 -9.60 8.15
C VAL A 39 4.46 -10.94 7.69
N ASP A 40 3.35 -11.30 8.33
CA ASP A 40 2.47 -12.42 7.98
C ASP A 40 1.26 -11.89 7.19
N LEU A 41 1.23 -12.18 5.89
CA LEU A 41 0.19 -11.69 4.99
C LEU A 41 -1.20 -12.27 5.30
N ALA A 42 -1.28 -13.41 5.99
CA ALA A 42 -2.55 -14.03 6.37
C ALA A 42 -3.20 -13.39 7.61
N LYS A 43 -2.45 -12.54 8.35
CA LYS A 43 -2.90 -11.94 9.62
C LYS A 43 -2.99 -10.41 9.57
N LEU A 44 -3.20 -9.85 8.38
CA LEU A 44 -3.35 -8.41 8.20
C LEU A 44 -4.71 -7.95 8.74
N ASP A 45 -4.72 -7.30 9.91
CA ASP A 45 -5.92 -6.70 10.48
C ASP A 45 -6.20 -5.34 9.83
N ARG A 46 -7.16 -5.32 8.90
CA ARG A 46 -7.55 -4.08 8.21
C ARG A 46 -8.08 -3.01 9.18
N ALA A 47 -8.78 -3.37 10.26
CA ALA A 47 -9.37 -2.39 11.17
C ALA A 47 -8.26 -1.58 11.87
N VAL A 48 -7.21 -2.27 12.31
CA VAL A 48 -6.04 -1.64 12.95
C VAL A 48 -5.18 -0.91 11.92
N LEU A 49 -4.84 -1.56 10.81
CA LEU A 49 -3.87 -1.05 9.85
C LEU A 49 -4.41 0.13 9.01
N SER A 50 -5.72 0.30 8.92
CA SER A 50 -6.35 1.40 8.15
C SER A 50 -6.35 2.74 8.89
N ALA A 51 -5.95 2.77 10.16
CA ALA A 51 -5.83 3.99 10.95
C ALA A 51 -4.96 5.04 10.24
N HIS A 52 -5.35 6.32 10.37
CA HIS A 52 -4.69 7.43 9.65
C HIS A 52 -3.20 7.54 10.00
N ALA A 53 -2.85 7.50 11.29
CA ALA A 53 -1.47 7.57 11.77
C ALA A 53 -0.59 6.42 11.22
N VAL A 54 -1.15 5.21 11.09
CA VAL A 54 -0.44 4.07 10.52
C VAL A 54 -0.21 4.27 9.01
N GLY A 55 -1.16 4.89 8.30
CA GLY A 55 -1.00 5.25 6.89
C GLY A 55 0.11 6.27 6.64
N GLU A 56 0.21 7.29 7.50
CA GLU A 56 1.30 8.27 7.44
C GLU A 56 2.66 7.63 7.74
N ALA A 57 2.72 6.76 8.74
CA ALA A 57 3.93 6.01 9.05
C ALA A 57 4.33 5.04 7.93
N ALA A 58 3.36 4.38 7.29
CA ALA A 58 3.58 3.51 6.14
C ALA A 58 4.26 4.24 4.97
N SER A 59 3.86 5.50 4.73
CA SER A 59 4.48 6.35 3.72
C SER A 59 5.97 6.62 3.98
N LYS A 60 6.38 6.67 5.25
CA LYS A 60 7.79 6.88 5.63
C LYS A 60 8.63 5.62 5.45
N VAL A 61 8.10 4.45 5.78
CA VAL A 61 8.84 3.18 5.60
C VAL A 61 8.87 2.70 4.14
N ALA A 62 7.86 3.05 3.35
CA ALA A 62 7.75 2.64 1.95
C ALA A 62 8.81 3.28 1.01
N VAL A 63 9.57 4.27 1.50
CA VAL A 63 10.67 4.88 0.75
C VAL A 63 11.94 4.03 0.77
N PHE A 64 12.07 3.09 1.71
CA PHE A 64 13.27 2.26 1.83
C PHE A 64 13.28 1.16 0.76
N PRO A 65 14.27 1.14 -0.16
CA PRO A 65 14.32 0.15 -1.24
C PRO A 65 14.39 -1.29 -0.73
N THR A 66 15.11 -1.52 0.38
CA THR A 66 15.26 -2.85 0.97
C THR A 66 13.95 -3.38 1.56
N VAL A 67 13.18 -2.54 2.24
CA VAL A 67 11.82 -2.86 2.72
C VAL A 67 10.92 -3.19 1.55
N ARG A 68 10.92 -2.37 0.49
CA ARG A 68 10.13 -2.65 -0.73
C ARG A 68 10.50 -4.01 -1.32
N ARG A 69 11.79 -4.30 -1.50
CA ARG A 69 12.26 -5.57 -2.07
C ARG A 69 11.74 -6.78 -1.29
N ILE A 70 11.85 -6.75 0.04
CA ILE A 70 11.36 -7.83 0.92
C ILE A 70 9.84 -8.02 0.76
N LEU A 71 9.07 -6.93 0.75
CA LEU A 71 7.61 -7.03 0.63
C LEU A 71 7.17 -7.45 -0.77
N VAL A 72 7.86 -7.01 -1.82
CA VAL A 72 7.60 -7.45 -3.21
C VAL A 72 7.85 -8.94 -3.38
N GLU A 73 8.92 -9.49 -2.80
CA GLU A 73 9.18 -10.94 -2.80
C GLU A 73 8.00 -11.71 -2.17
N LYS A 74 7.54 -11.28 -0.98
CA LYS A 74 6.37 -11.87 -0.31
C LYS A 74 5.08 -11.75 -1.12
N GLN A 75 4.84 -10.60 -1.76
CA GLN A 75 3.66 -10.37 -2.60
C GLN A 75 3.67 -11.29 -3.84
N ARG A 76 4.83 -11.52 -4.46
CA ARG A 76 4.98 -12.47 -5.57
C ARG A 76 4.71 -13.91 -5.14
N ASP A 77 5.17 -14.30 -3.96
CA ASP A 77 4.89 -15.64 -3.42
C ASP A 77 3.40 -15.82 -3.11
N PHE A 78 2.75 -14.79 -2.55
CA PHE A 78 1.31 -14.78 -2.36
C PHE A 78 0.55 -14.93 -3.68
N ALA A 79 0.96 -14.20 -4.73
CA ALA A 79 0.34 -14.26 -6.04
C ALA A 79 0.42 -15.65 -6.69
N ARG A 80 1.51 -16.38 -6.45
CA ARG A 80 1.73 -17.75 -6.95
C ARG A 80 0.98 -18.82 -6.16
N THR A 81 0.43 -18.50 -4.99
CA THR A 81 -0.25 -19.48 -4.15
C THR A 81 -1.59 -19.88 -4.79
N PRO A 82 -1.84 -21.18 -5.05
CA PRO A 82 -3.11 -21.63 -5.61
C PRO A 82 -4.33 -21.18 -4.78
N PRO A 83 -5.47 -20.86 -5.43
CA PRO A 83 -5.72 -20.95 -6.87
C PRO A 83 -5.26 -19.72 -7.68
N GLY A 84 -4.43 -18.85 -7.10
CA GLY A 84 -4.04 -17.54 -7.62
C GLY A 84 -4.55 -16.42 -6.71
N ALA A 85 -4.26 -15.17 -7.08
CA ALA A 85 -4.63 -14.02 -6.27
C ALA A 85 -5.00 -12.77 -7.07
N VAL A 86 -5.81 -11.91 -6.44
CA VAL A 86 -6.01 -10.51 -6.81
C VAL A 86 -5.15 -9.66 -5.88
N LEU A 87 -4.24 -8.86 -6.44
CA LEU A 87 -3.39 -7.94 -5.72
C LEU A 87 -3.82 -6.50 -6.02
N ASP A 88 -4.18 -5.75 -4.98
CA ASP A 88 -4.48 -4.31 -5.06
C ASP A 88 -3.26 -3.52 -4.57
N GLY A 89 -2.74 -2.62 -5.42
CA GLY A 89 -1.56 -1.82 -5.13
C GLY A 89 -1.22 -0.84 -6.25
N ARG A 90 -0.07 -0.16 -6.13
CA ARG A 90 0.34 0.94 -7.01
C ARG A 90 1.09 0.48 -8.27
N ASP A 91 1.99 -0.47 -8.12
CA ASP A 91 2.96 -0.92 -9.13
C ASP A 91 2.85 -2.44 -9.37
N ILE A 92 1.65 -3.00 -9.18
CA ILE A 92 1.43 -4.44 -9.28
C ILE A 92 1.70 -4.94 -10.69
N GLY A 93 1.01 -4.40 -11.70
CA GLY A 93 1.13 -4.86 -13.09
C GLY A 93 2.42 -4.42 -13.80
N THR A 94 3.23 -3.55 -13.19
CA THR A 94 4.47 -3.02 -13.78
C THR A 94 5.74 -3.56 -13.12
N VAL A 95 5.68 -3.90 -11.83
CA VAL A 95 6.87 -4.30 -11.05
C VAL A 95 6.65 -5.59 -10.27
N VAL A 96 5.56 -5.71 -9.52
CA VAL A 96 5.35 -6.88 -8.65
C VAL A 96 5.07 -8.13 -9.49
N CYS A 97 4.05 -8.05 -10.34
CA CYS A 97 3.58 -9.12 -11.22
C CYS A 97 3.45 -8.58 -12.66
N PRO A 98 4.58 -8.32 -13.35
CA PRO A 98 4.56 -7.85 -14.74
C PRO A 98 3.97 -8.88 -15.70
N ASP A 99 3.92 -10.16 -15.34
CA ASP A 99 3.33 -11.23 -16.14
C ASP A 99 1.93 -11.65 -15.65
N ALA A 100 1.24 -10.78 -14.88
CA ALA A 100 -0.11 -11.06 -14.40
C ALA A 100 -1.08 -11.30 -15.57
N ASP A 101 -1.94 -12.33 -15.47
CA ASP A 101 -2.91 -12.70 -16.51
C ASP A 101 -3.87 -11.55 -16.87
N ILE A 102 -4.22 -10.72 -15.87
CA ILE A 102 -5.11 -9.57 -16.00
C ILE A 102 -4.52 -8.41 -15.20
N LYS A 103 -4.49 -7.22 -15.82
CA LYS A 103 -4.05 -5.97 -15.18
C LYS A 103 -5.14 -4.91 -15.31
N LEU A 104 -5.56 -4.35 -14.18
CA LEU A 104 -6.53 -3.26 -14.11
C LEU A 104 -5.85 -2.00 -13.59
N TYR A 105 -6.06 -0.86 -14.25
CA TYR A 105 -5.59 0.44 -13.79
C TYR A 105 -6.78 1.35 -13.47
N VAL A 106 -7.21 1.35 -12.21
CA VAL A 106 -8.37 2.13 -11.76
C VAL A 106 -7.93 3.56 -11.44
N THR A 107 -8.55 4.55 -12.09
CA THR A 107 -8.25 5.98 -11.88
C THR A 107 -9.47 6.77 -11.42
N ALA A 108 -9.23 7.85 -10.69
CA ALA A 108 -10.21 8.85 -10.29
C ALA A 108 -9.49 10.16 -9.93
N SER A 109 -10.16 11.30 -10.07
CA SER A 109 -9.59 12.59 -9.67
C SER A 109 -9.22 12.61 -8.18
N ALA A 110 -8.25 13.45 -7.81
CA ALA A 110 -7.82 13.60 -6.41
C ALA A 110 -8.98 14.03 -5.51
N GLU A 111 -9.87 14.88 -6.01
CA GLU A 111 -11.07 15.36 -5.33
C GLU A 111 -12.06 14.23 -5.04
N VAL A 112 -12.30 13.33 -6.01
CA VAL A 112 -13.19 12.17 -5.81
C VAL A 112 -12.60 11.22 -4.77
N ARG A 113 -11.30 10.95 -4.84
CA ARG A 113 -10.61 10.11 -3.85
C ARG A 113 -10.63 10.74 -2.45
N ALA A 114 -10.45 12.06 -2.36
CA ALA A 114 -10.53 12.80 -1.10
C ALA A 114 -11.95 12.75 -0.50
N ARG A 115 -13.00 12.94 -1.32
CA ARG A 115 -14.40 12.81 -0.87
C ARG A 115 -14.71 11.41 -0.38
N ARG A 116 -14.28 10.38 -1.09
CA ARG A 116 -14.46 8.98 -0.66
C ARG A 116 -13.79 8.73 0.69
N ARG A 117 -12.54 9.20 0.85
CA ARG A 117 -11.79 9.01 2.10
C ARG A 117 -12.42 9.75 3.28
N LEU A 118 -12.95 10.96 3.06
CA LEU A 118 -13.68 11.69 4.09
C LEU A 118 -14.92 10.89 4.54
N ALA A 119 -15.72 10.41 3.59
CA ALA A 119 -16.90 9.60 3.90
C ALA A 119 -16.56 8.30 4.64
N GLU A 120 -15.44 7.63 4.29
CA GLU A 120 -14.94 6.46 5.02
C GLU A 120 -14.66 6.79 6.49
N ILE A 121 -14.01 7.93 6.77
CA ILE A 121 -13.67 8.37 8.13
C ILE A 121 -14.94 8.73 8.92
N GLU A 122 -15.87 9.46 8.31
CA GLU A 122 -17.14 9.86 8.94
C GLU A 122 -18.04 8.64 9.23
N SER A 123 -18.02 7.63 8.36
CA SER A 123 -18.83 6.41 8.52
C SER A 123 -18.50 5.60 9.78
N ILE A 124 -17.29 5.75 10.31
CA ILE A 124 -16.84 5.10 11.55
C ILE A 124 -16.81 6.05 12.75
N GLY A 125 -17.46 7.21 12.65
CA GLY A 125 -17.55 8.22 13.71
C GLY A 125 -16.31 9.10 13.87
N GLY A 126 -15.37 9.07 12.92
CA GLY A 126 -14.22 9.95 12.88
C GLY A 126 -14.53 11.31 12.26
N THR A 127 -13.62 12.26 12.45
CA THR A 127 -13.67 13.59 11.83
C THR A 127 -12.35 13.89 11.12
N ALA A 128 -12.41 14.48 9.92
CA ALA A 128 -11.23 14.89 9.18
C ALA A 128 -11.52 16.11 8.30
N ASN A 129 -10.47 16.85 7.92
CA ASN A 129 -10.60 18.01 7.05
C ASN A 129 -10.40 17.61 5.58
N PHE A 130 -11.36 17.94 4.71
CA PHE A 130 -11.28 17.64 3.27
C PHE A 130 -10.02 18.20 2.61
N ALA A 131 -9.65 19.45 2.90
CA ALA A 131 -8.50 20.11 2.30
C ALA A 131 -7.18 19.44 2.71
N GLU A 132 -7.07 19.00 3.96
CA GLU A 132 -5.91 18.25 4.43
C GLU A 132 -5.79 16.88 3.74
N ILE A 133 -6.91 16.16 3.61
CA ILE A 133 -6.97 14.88 2.90
C ILE A 133 -6.56 15.07 1.43
N LEU A 134 -7.10 16.09 0.76
CA LEU A 134 -6.80 16.38 -0.63
C LEU A 134 -5.31 16.69 -0.83
N ALA A 135 -4.75 17.59 0.00
CA ALA A 135 -3.34 17.95 -0.07
C ALA A 135 -2.41 16.76 0.23
N ASP A 136 -2.82 15.87 1.12
CA ASP A 136 -2.09 14.63 1.40
C ASP A 136 -2.16 13.62 0.25
N ILE A 137 -3.32 13.46 -0.38
CA ILE A 137 -3.47 12.63 -1.58
C ILE A 137 -2.58 13.16 -2.72
N GLN A 138 -2.62 14.47 -2.99
CA GLN A 138 -1.81 15.10 -4.05
C GLN A 138 -0.31 14.91 -3.81
N ARG A 139 0.18 15.21 -2.59
CA ARG A 139 1.59 14.98 -2.23
C ARG A 139 2.02 13.53 -2.41
N ARG A 140 1.13 12.58 -2.08
CA ARG A 140 1.41 11.15 -2.23
C ARG A 140 1.46 10.74 -3.70
N ASP A 141 0.53 11.22 -4.52
CA ASP A 141 0.52 10.94 -5.96
C ASP A 141 1.75 11.51 -6.66
N GLU A 142 2.12 12.77 -6.38
CA GLU A 142 3.32 13.40 -6.92
C GLU A 142 4.59 12.60 -6.57
N ARG A 143 4.70 12.18 -5.30
CA ARG A 143 5.80 11.33 -4.86
C ARG A 143 5.80 9.99 -5.56
N ASP A 144 4.66 9.31 -5.63
CA ASP A 144 4.56 7.96 -6.21
C ASP A 144 4.81 7.98 -7.74
N MET A 145 4.39 9.03 -8.44
CA MET A 145 4.70 9.25 -9.86
C MET A 145 6.17 9.61 -10.11
N GLY A 146 6.78 10.39 -9.20
CA GLY A 146 8.16 10.85 -9.32
C GLY A 146 9.24 9.83 -8.88
N ARG A 147 8.87 8.63 -8.44
CA ARG A 147 9.84 7.60 -8.04
C ARG A 147 10.66 7.11 -9.22
N ALA A 148 11.99 7.13 -9.08
CA ALA A 148 12.90 6.48 -10.03
C ALA A 148 12.66 4.96 -10.08
N ASP A 149 12.43 4.34 -8.93
CA ASP A 149 12.07 2.93 -8.81
C ASP A 149 10.55 2.76 -8.69
N SER A 150 9.95 2.06 -9.67
CA SER A 150 8.51 1.72 -9.67
C SER A 150 7.56 2.94 -9.69
N PRO A 151 7.67 3.83 -10.69
CA PRO A 151 6.77 4.97 -10.81
C PRO A 151 5.32 4.51 -10.96
N LEU A 152 4.39 5.25 -10.35
CA LEU A 152 2.95 5.04 -10.55
C LEU A 152 2.57 5.37 -11.99
N LYS A 153 2.52 4.33 -12.83
CA LYS A 153 2.11 4.40 -14.23
C LYS A 153 1.34 3.13 -14.61
N PRO A 154 0.36 3.23 -15.54
CA PRO A 154 -0.27 2.05 -16.09
C PRO A 154 0.76 1.14 -16.76
N ALA A 155 0.56 -0.17 -16.66
CA ALA A 155 1.29 -1.12 -17.50
C ALA A 155 0.87 -0.93 -18.96
N ALA A 156 1.76 -1.25 -19.90
CA ALA A 156 1.49 -1.06 -21.34
C ALA A 156 0.26 -1.85 -21.82
N ASP A 157 -0.05 -2.94 -21.12
CA ASP A 157 -1.13 -3.89 -21.36
C ASP A 157 -2.21 -3.84 -20.26
N ALA A 158 -2.30 -2.76 -19.47
CA ALA A 158 -3.36 -2.59 -18.49
C ALA A 158 -4.69 -2.19 -19.14
N HIS A 159 -5.78 -2.79 -18.67
CA HIS A 159 -7.15 -2.38 -19.01
C HIS A 159 -7.64 -1.29 -18.04
N LEU A 160 -8.53 -0.42 -18.54
CA LEU A 160 -9.21 0.62 -17.76
C LEU A 160 -10.49 0.06 -17.13
#